data_AF-A0A5J4E2D8-F1
#
_entry.id   AF-A0A5J4E2D8-F1
#
_cell.length_a   1.000
_cell.length_b   1.000
_cell.length_c   1.000
_cell.angle_alpha   90.00
_cell.angle_beta   90.00
_cell.angle_gamma   90.00
#
_symmetry.space_group_name_H-M   'P 1'
#
loop_
_entity.id
_entity.type
_entity.pdbx_description
1 polymer ?
#
loop_
_entity_poly.entity_id
_entity_poly.type
_entity_poly.pdbx_seq_one_letter_code
_entity_poly.pdbx_strand_id
1 'polypeptide(L)'
;MGNDRSPKSSNRLREFDKRLQRAQDSIQEKQGPKPNQQSAMGAAFHIATELIVAVALGVGIGWGLDSWLETKPVFLLIFFCLGSAAGVMNVIRLSKPGGTENRSGPE
;
A
#
# COMPACT_ATOMS: atom_id res chain seq x y z
N MET A 1 -26.50 36.36 -14.36
CA MET A 1 -25.51 35.41 -13.81
C MET A 1 -24.27 35.40 -14.68
N GLY A 2 -23.17 36.03 -14.24
CA GLY A 2 -21.93 36.15 -15.01
C GLY A 2 -21.13 34.85 -15.01
N ASN A 3 -20.93 34.27 -16.18
CA ASN A 3 -20.13 33.07 -16.40
C ASN A 3 -18.68 33.49 -16.70
N ASP A 4 -17.94 33.82 -15.63
CA ASP A 4 -16.49 34.07 -15.67
C ASP A 4 -15.72 32.77 -15.87
N ARG A 5 -15.73 32.24 -17.09
CA ARG A 5 -14.84 31.14 -17.48
C ARG A 5 -13.44 31.71 -17.68
N SER A 6 -12.72 31.85 -16.56
CA SER A 6 -11.35 32.32 -16.48
C SER A 6 -10.40 31.45 -17.31
N PRO A 7 -9.77 31.97 -18.38
CA PRO A 7 -8.72 31.26 -19.12
C PRO A 7 -7.42 31.09 -18.31
N LYS A 8 -7.27 31.85 -17.21
CA LYS A 8 -6.04 31.89 -16.38
C LYS A 8 -5.92 30.70 -15.43
N SER A 9 -7.04 30.18 -14.92
CA SER A 9 -7.06 28.99 -14.05
C SER A 9 -6.69 27.74 -14.84
N SER A 10 -7.19 27.58 -16.06
CA SER A 10 -6.87 26.44 -16.92
C SER A 10 -5.39 26.37 -17.28
N ASN A 11 -4.70 27.50 -17.47
CA ASN A 11 -3.26 27.50 -17.72
C ASN A 11 -2.43 27.15 -16.49
N ARG A 12 -2.82 27.63 -15.29
CA ARG A 12 -2.15 27.24 -14.04
C ARG A 12 -2.29 25.75 -13.77
N LEU A 13 -3.50 25.19 -13.96
CA LEU A 13 -3.76 23.76 -13.78
C LEU A 13 -2.95 22.92 -14.77
N ARG A 14 -2.88 23.32 -16.05
CA ARG A 14 -2.03 22.65 -17.04
C ARG A 14 -0.55 22.70 -16.69
N GLU A 15 -0.08 23.79 -16.10
CA GLU A 15 1.31 23.92 -15.64
C GLU A 15 1.58 23.05 -14.40
N PHE A 16 0.64 23.00 -13.46
CA PHE A 16 0.68 22.07 -12.32
C PHE A 16 0.65 20.61 -12.76
N ASP A 17 -0.24 20.24 -13.68
CA ASP A 17 -0.31 18.91 -14.27
C ASP A 17 0.99 18.57 -14.98
N LYS A 18 1.55 19.48 -15.79
CA LYS A 18 2.87 19.26 -16.41
C LYS A 18 3.97 19.04 -15.38
N ARG A 19 3.96 19.74 -14.25
CA ARG A 19 4.95 19.58 -13.18
C ARG A 19 4.76 18.28 -12.41
N LEU A 20 3.51 17.89 -12.11
CA LEU A 20 3.16 16.62 -11.50
C LEU A 20 3.48 15.44 -12.44
N GLN A 21 3.22 15.59 -13.73
CA GLN A 21 3.50 14.59 -14.74
C GLN A 21 5.01 14.42 -14.91
N ARG A 22 5.80 15.50 -14.97
CA ARG A 22 7.28 15.39 -14.93
C ARG A 22 7.80 14.76 -13.63
N ALA A 23 7.19 15.05 -12.49
CA ALA A 23 7.56 14.41 -11.24
C ALA A 23 7.21 12.91 -11.25
N GLN A 24 6.03 12.54 -11.75
CA GLN A 24 5.59 11.16 -11.90
C GLN A 24 6.41 10.40 -12.95
N ASP A 25 6.67 11.01 -14.10
CA ASP A 25 7.51 10.46 -15.17
C ASP A 25 8.96 10.31 -14.69
N SER A 26 9.50 11.22 -13.87
CA SER A 26 10.82 11.01 -13.26
C SER A 26 10.82 9.96 -12.14
N ILE A 27 9.68 9.69 -11.51
CA ILE A 27 9.48 8.55 -10.60
C ILE A 27 9.35 7.24 -11.41
N GLN A 28 8.73 7.28 -12.60
CA GLN A 28 8.42 6.12 -13.45
C GLN A 28 9.55 5.75 -14.42
N GLU A 29 10.31 6.72 -14.93
CA GLU A 29 11.53 6.53 -15.74
C GLU A 29 12.67 5.98 -14.88
N LYS A 30 12.72 6.33 -13.59
CA LYS A 30 13.54 5.65 -12.57
C LYS A 30 13.07 4.22 -12.25
N GLN A 31 11.91 3.81 -12.76
CA GLN A 31 11.36 2.46 -12.68
C GLN A 31 11.38 1.71 -14.04
N GLY A 32 11.97 2.28 -15.10
CA GLY A 32 12.49 1.49 -16.22
C GLY A 32 13.68 0.61 -15.77
N PRO A 33 14.12 -0.42 -16.52
CA PRO A 33 14.86 -1.59 -16.05
C PRO A 33 16.31 -1.30 -15.61
N LYS A 34 16.48 -0.44 -14.61
CA LYS A 34 17.65 -0.31 -13.76
C LYS A 34 17.17 -0.68 -12.36
N PRO A 35 17.80 -1.64 -11.68
CA PRO A 35 17.40 -2.03 -10.34
C PRO A 35 17.69 -0.84 -9.41
N ASN A 36 16.69 0.03 -9.24
CA ASN A 36 16.74 1.11 -8.27
C ASN A 36 16.59 0.45 -6.88
N GLN A 37 17.71 -0.03 -6.33
CA GLN A 37 17.77 -0.71 -5.03
C GLN A 37 17.01 0.05 -3.95
N GLN A 38 16.98 1.39 -4.04
CA GLN A 38 16.27 2.26 -3.11
C GLN A 38 14.74 2.06 -3.12
N SER A 39 14.14 1.76 -4.28
CA SER A 39 12.69 1.48 -4.39
C SER A 39 12.34 0.05 -3.98
N ALA A 40 13.21 -0.92 -4.28
CA ALA A 40 13.04 -2.30 -3.83
C ALA A 40 13.17 -2.42 -2.30
N MET A 41 14.12 -1.69 -1.71
CA MET A 41 14.28 -1.63 -0.26
C MET A 41 13.05 -1.02 0.42
N GLY A 42 12.53 0.10 -0.10
CA GLY A 42 11.32 0.73 0.43
C GLY A 42 10.09 -0.18 0.37
N ALA A 43 9.92 -0.92 -0.73
CA ALA A 43 8.85 -1.91 -0.86
C ALA A 43 9.01 -3.06 0.15
N ALA A 44 10.23 -3.59 0.31
CA ALA A 44 10.51 -4.64 1.29
C ALA A 44 10.26 -4.17 2.73
N PHE A 45 10.66 -2.94 3.08
CA PHE A 45 10.40 -2.35 4.39
C PHE A 45 8.91 -2.18 4.67
N HIS A 46 8.13 -1.73 3.69
CA HIS A 46 6.68 -1.62 3.84
C HIS A 46 6.04 -2.99 4.09
N ILE A 47 6.41 -4.00 3.31
CA ILE A 47 5.96 -5.39 3.49
C ILE A 47 6.33 -5.92 4.89
N ALA A 48 7.56 -5.68 5.34
CA ALA A 48 8.01 -6.08 6.66
C ALA A 48 7.23 -5.37 7.77
N THR A 49 6.98 -4.07 7.61
CA THR A 49 6.24 -3.26 8.59
C THR A 49 4.80 -3.73 8.70
N GLU A 50 4.13 -4.04 7.58
CA GLU A 50 2.78 -4.61 7.57
C GLU A 50 2.69 -5.90 8.40
N LEU A 51 3.65 -6.81 8.24
CA LEU A 51 3.71 -8.04 9.04
C LEU A 51 3.93 -7.75 10.52
N ILE A 52 4.90 -6.89 10.85
CA ILE A 52 5.21 -6.55 12.25
C ILE A 52 4.02 -5.89 12.92
N VAL A 53 3.34 -4.95 12.26
CA VAL A 53 2.17 -4.24 12.79
C VAL A 53 1.02 -5.22 13.03
N ALA A 54 0.72 -6.11 12.09
CA ALA A 54 -0.36 -7.07 12.23
C ALA A 54 -0.11 -8.05 13.40
N VAL A 55 1.12 -8.56 13.53
CA VAL A 55 1.51 -9.45 14.64
C VAL A 55 1.52 -8.70 15.97
N ALA A 56 2.09 -7.49 16.02
CA ALA A 56 2.14 -6.68 17.23
C ALA A 56 0.74 -6.34 17.77
N LEU A 57 -0.19 -5.99 16.89
CA LEU A 57 -1.60 -5.76 17.26
C LEU A 57 -2.25 -7.05 17.77
N GLY A 58 -2.07 -8.18 17.07
CA GLY A 58 -2.63 -9.46 17.51
C GLY A 58 -2.11 -9.89 18.89
N VAL A 59 -0.79 -9.81 19.11
CA VAL A 59 -0.19 -10.14 20.39
C VAL A 59 -0.61 -9.14 21.48
N GLY A 60 -0.62 -7.84 21.19
CA GLY A 60 -1.03 -6.82 22.15
C GLY A 60 -2.47 -6.98 22.62
N ILE A 61 -3.39 -7.21 21.67
CA ILE A 61 -4.82 -7.47 21.99
C ILE A 61 -4.95 -8.79 22.75
N GLY A 62 -4.32 -9.86 22.27
CA GLY A 62 -4.40 -11.17 22.89
C GLY A 62 -3.85 -11.19 24.32
N TRP A 63 -2.70 -10.54 24.55
CA TRP A 63 -2.10 -10.41 25.86
C TRP A 63 -2.93 -9.54 26.81
N GLY A 64 -3.51 -8.45 26.30
CA GLY A 64 -4.42 -7.60 27.08
C GLY A 64 -5.68 -8.36 27.51
N LEU A 65 -6.27 -9.14 26.61
CA LEU A 65 -7.44 -9.99 26.92
C LEU A 65 -7.09 -11.10 27.91
N ASP A 66 -5.98 -11.81 27.70
CA ASP A 66 -5.54 -12.86 28.63
C ASP A 66 -5.28 -12.30 30.03
N SER A 67 -4.71 -11.10 30.12
CA SER A 67 -4.45 -10.43 31.41
C SER A 67 -5.73 -9.94 32.08
N TRP A 68 -6.73 -9.50 31.31
CA TRP A 68 -7.99 -9.00 31.86
C TRP A 68 -8.93 -10.12 32.31
N LEU A 69 -8.92 -11.25 31.60
CA LEU A 69 -9.78 -12.41 31.88
C LEU A 69 -9.12 -13.45 32.78
N GLU A 70 -7.88 -13.20 33.24
CA GLU A 70 -7.02 -14.15 33.96
C GLU A 70 -6.94 -15.52 33.25
N THR A 71 -7.13 -15.53 31.92
CA THR A 71 -7.09 -16.75 31.14
C THR A 71 -5.64 -17.15 30.90
N LYS A 72 -5.43 -18.47 30.79
CA LYS A 72 -4.22 -19.04 30.18
C LYS A 72 -4.00 -18.39 28.80
N PRO A 73 -2.78 -18.40 28.23
CA PRO A 73 -2.41 -17.67 27.00
C PRO A 73 -3.13 -18.20 25.74
N VAL A 74 -4.46 -18.17 25.73
CA VAL A 74 -5.37 -18.77 24.77
C VAL A 74 -5.78 -17.70 23.79
N PHE A 75 -6.18 -16.51 24.27
CA PHE A 75 -6.48 -15.39 23.39
C PHE A 75 -5.23 -14.91 22.68
N LEU A 76 -4.07 -14.88 23.34
CA LEU A 76 -2.79 -14.60 22.70
C LEU A 76 -2.52 -15.54 21.53
N LEU A 77 -2.72 -16.86 21.69
CA LEU A 77 -2.52 -17.81 20.59
C LEU A 77 -3.51 -17.57 19.43
N ILE A 78 -4.79 -17.37 19.74
CA ILE A 78 -5.84 -17.13 18.73
C ILE A 78 -5.55 -15.83 17.95
N PHE A 79 -5.32 -14.72 18.65
CA PHE A 79 -5.06 -13.42 18.03
C PHE A 79 -3.69 -13.36 17.35
N PHE A 80 -2.69 -14.11 17.82
CA PHE A 80 -1.43 -14.27 17.11
C PHE A 80 -1.64 -14.96 15.76
N CYS A 81 -2.39 -16.07 15.71
CA CYS A 81 -2.72 -16.75 14.47
C CYS A 81 -3.53 -15.84 13.53
N LEU A 82 -4.54 -15.13 14.07
CA LEU A 82 -5.37 -14.21 13.30
C LEU A 82 -4.56 -13.03 12.74
N GLY A 83 -3.74 -12.38 13.56
CA GLY A 83 -2.89 -11.27 13.16
C GLY A 83 -1.84 -11.70 12.13
N SER A 84 -1.22 -12.86 12.32
CA SER A 84 -0.27 -13.43 11.36
C SER A 84 -0.95 -13.74 10.02
N ALA A 85 -2.13 -14.38 10.04
CA ALA A 85 -2.90 -14.68 8.84
C ALA A 85 -3.31 -13.39 8.10
N ALA A 86 -3.80 -12.39 8.82
CA ALA A 86 -4.16 -11.09 8.25
C ALA A 86 -2.96 -10.39 7.61
N GLY A 87 -1.81 -10.39 8.29
CA GLY A 87 -0.56 -9.81 7.77
C GLY A 87 -0.11 -10.50 6.48
N VAL A 88 -0.03 -11.83 6.47
CA VAL A 88 0.35 -12.61 5.28
C VAL A 88 -0.63 -12.36 4.12
N MET A 89 -1.94 -12.32 4.41
CA MET A 89 -2.97 -12.07 3.41
C MET A 89 -2.88 -10.65 2.82
N ASN A 90 -2.45 -9.66 3.62
CA ASN A 90 -2.18 -8.30 3.12
C ASN A 90 -0.96 -8.28 2.18
N VAL A 91 0.13 -8.95 2.55
CA VAL A 91 1.35 -9.04 1.73
C VAL A 91 1.08 -9.71 0.38
N ILE A 92 0.34 -10.82 0.37
CA ILE A 92 -0.03 -11.53 -0.86
C ILE A 92 -0.86 -10.62 -1.78
N ARG A 93 -1.79 -9.84 -1.20
CA ARG A 93 -2.61 -8.89 -1.97
C ARG A 93 -1.77 -7.79 -2.60
N LEU A 94 -0.79 -7.28 -1.87
CA LEU A 94 0.14 -6.26 -2.36
C LEU A 94 1.07 -6.80 -3.46
N SER A 95 1.39 -8.09 -3.38
CA SER A 95 2.30 -8.76 -4.31
C SER A 95 1.62 -9.29 -5.57
N LYS A 96 0.27 -9.31 -5.63
CA LYS A 96 -0.46 -9.87 -6.76
C LYS A 96 -0.49 -8.84 -7.89
N PRO A 97 0.24 -9.03 -9.00
CA PRO A 97 0.09 -8.15 -10.16
C PRO A 97 -1.33 -8.35 -10.69
N GLY A 98 -2.08 -7.26 -10.81
CA GLY A 98 -3.44 -7.31 -11.34
C GLY A 98 -3.45 -8.01 -12.70
N GLY A 99 -4.12 -9.15 -12.79
CA GLY A 99 -4.30 -9.86 -14.05
C GLY A 99 -5.18 -9.05 -14.98
N THR A 100 -4.58 -8.20 -15.82
CA THR A 100 -5.20 -7.62 -17.00
C THR A 100 -5.00 -8.57 -18.19
N GLU A 101 -5.63 -9.73 -18.11
CA GLU A 101 -5.90 -10.53 -19.30
C GLU A 101 -7.21 -10.03 -19.93
N ASN A 102 -7.12 -8.98 -20.74
CA ASN A 102 -8.11 -8.70 -21.78
C ASN A 102 -7.48 -7.86 -22.90
N ARG A 103 -6.66 -8.52 -23.73
CA ARG A 103 -6.40 -8.07 -25.10
C ARG A 103 -7.04 -9.09 -26.05
N SER A 104 -8.36 -9.03 -26.16
CA SER A 104 -9.03 -9.38 -27.41
C SER A 104 -8.50 -8.44 -28.50
N GLY A 105 -7.59 -8.94 -29.33
CA GLY A 105 -7.13 -8.23 -30.53
C GLY A 105 -8.27 -8.15 -31.56
N PRO A 106 -8.39 -7.04 -32.31
CA PRO A 106 -9.28 -6.99 -33.46
C PRO A 106 -8.64 -7.77 -34.62
N GLU A 107 -9.36 -8.75 -35.14
CA GLU A 107 -9.19 -9.26 -36.52
C GLU A 107 -9.93 -8.33 -37.49
#